data_AF-A0ABD3Q7S6-F1
#
_entry.id   AF-A0ABD3Q7S6-F1
#
_cell.length_a   1.000
_cell.length_b   1.000
_cell.length_c   1.000
_cell.angle_alpha   90.00
_cell.angle_beta   90.00
_cell.angle_gamma   90.00
#
_symmetry.space_group_name_H-M   'P 1'
#
loop_
_entity.id
_entity.type
_entity.pdbx_description
1 polymer ?
#
loop_
_entity_poly.entity_id
_entity_poly.type
_entity_poly.pdbx_seq_one_letter_code
_entity_poly.pdbx_strand_id
1 'polypeptide(L)'
;MNRLAGVRLVAVMGISFFVGLQFRHVRKLFYTNFYDGPGNDHLAIAPIELARAERTNDKRRRQSFAVKNKRKDVKKYEESEDEKQDKKKKRERGPPLRFNAGNYTKDFEPLPWSLPDLSDLMDLSSAEFMEKYIAMKRENNMQLPWEQTSDDDATTLPLPVISLNFPKSATLTMRQFFKCGGVTSIHTSSQQGRLGICMMENMLADNPPIHNCDTHKRQGKANKIGFISDIGLQGPPCFYSSLHDGGLEAIAKHYPESTILLVTRNATSWHRSIKKWGTLLHRWKTVCKFDGSYHGEQVQYWNDLYTTQSQNKEKYWADFYNAHTQKIREFVMKHKTLTYVEVQLEDPKMGELLEYYTGIPSTCVMDCHPGPNWHKRTNATSKCHAPGDPMGLKDVPLSAKNTERDDDDNSKNDDDGDEEEENDER
;
A
#
# COMPACT_ATOMS: atom_id res chain seq x y z
N MET A 1 63.15 -29.33 20.44
CA MET A 1 61.98 -29.60 19.57
C MET A 1 60.91 -28.50 19.58
N ASN A 2 61.14 -27.28 20.11
CA ASN A 2 60.09 -26.24 20.23
C ASN A 2 60.15 -25.07 19.23
N ARG A 3 61.01 -25.10 18.21
CA ARG A 3 61.09 -24.01 17.21
C ARG A 3 60.25 -24.23 15.94
N LEU A 4 59.78 -25.45 15.69
CA LEU A 4 58.96 -25.74 14.49
C LEU A 4 57.47 -25.40 14.65
N ALA A 5 56.95 -25.34 15.89
CA ALA A 5 55.53 -25.08 16.14
C ALA A 5 55.14 -23.60 15.90
N GLY A 6 56.05 -22.67 16.21
CA GLY A 6 55.79 -21.23 16.03
C GLY A 6 55.65 -20.79 14.57
N VAL A 7 56.41 -21.42 13.66
CA VAL A 7 56.39 -21.05 12.23
C VAL A 7 55.09 -21.48 11.55
N ARG A 8 54.51 -22.62 11.95
CA ARG A 8 53.24 -23.10 11.39
C ARG A 8 52.06 -22.23 11.81
N LEU A 9 52.05 -21.71 13.04
CA LEU A 9 50.95 -20.86 13.52
C LEU A 9 50.93 -19.49 12.81
N VAL A 10 52.10 -18.89 12.58
CA VAL A 10 52.21 -17.60 11.87
C VAL A 10 51.86 -17.74 10.39
N ALA A 11 52.25 -18.86 9.74
CA ALA A 11 51.88 -19.13 8.36
C ALA A 11 50.36 -19.29 8.16
N VAL A 12 49.69 -19.98 9.09
CA VAL A 12 48.23 -20.16 9.04
C VAL A 12 47.49 -18.83 9.24
N MET A 13 47.93 -17.98 10.18
CA MET A 13 47.32 -16.65 10.36
C MET A 13 47.54 -15.72 9.17
N GLY A 14 48.71 -15.79 8.52
CA GLY A 14 48.99 -15.04 7.30
C GLY A 14 48.05 -15.44 6.15
N ILE A 15 47.87 -16.74 5.92
CA ILE A 15 47.00 -17.25 4.86
C ILE A 15 45.53 -16.87 5.11
N SER A 16 45.04 -16.94 6.35
CA SER A 16 43.67 -16.50 6.69
C SER A 16 43.45 -15.00 6.47
N PHE A 17 44.45 -14.16 6.73
CA PHE A 17 44.36 -12.72 6.50
C PHE A 17 44.30 -12.36 5.00
N PHE A 18 45.09 -13.04 4.16
CA PHE A 18 45.10 -12.81 2.71
C PHE A 18 43.87 -13.40 1.99
N VAL A 19 43.34 -14.55 2.44
CA VAL A 19 42.07 -15.11 1.93
C VAL A 19 40.89 -14.21 2.32
N GLY A 20 40.89 -13.63 3.52
CA GLY A 20 39.88 -12.64 3.94
C GLY A 20 39.91 -11.33 3.15
N LEU A 21 41.10 -10.87 2.73
CA LEU A 21 41.28 -9.67 1.90
C LEU A 21 40.82 -9.87 0.45
N GLN A 22 41.04 -11.05 -0.12
CA GLN A 22 40.57 -11.40 -1.47
C GLN A 22 39.03 -11.46 -1.54
N PHE A 23 38.35 -11.99 -0.52
CA PHE A 23 36.88 -12.02 -0.47
C PHE A 23 36.25 -10.62 -0.37
N ARG A 24 36.94 -9.65 0.24
CA ARG A 24 36.43 -8.27 0.38
C ARG A 24 36.41 -7.52 -0.95
N HIS A 25 37.29 -7.88 -1.90
CA HIS A 25 37.30 -7.33 -3.25
C HIS A 25 36.36 -8.08 -4.20
N VAL A 26 36.19 -9.40 -4.05
CA VAL A 26 35.23 -10.18 -4.86
C VAL A 26 33.78 -9.74 -4.58
N ARG A 27 33.45 -9.34 -3.35
CA ARG A 27 32.12 -8.80 -3.02
C ARG A 27 31.79 -7.46 -3.71
N LYS A 28 32.80 -6.71 -4.18
CA LYS A 28 32.61 -5.50 -5.00
C LYS A 28 32.37 -5.81 -6.49
N LEU A 29 32.77 -6.99 -6.98
CA LEU A 29 32.59 -7.37 -8.39
C LEU A 29 31.17 -7.90 -8.70
N PHE A 30 30.43 -8.35 -7.68
CA PHE A 30 29.03 -8.79 -7.84
C PHE A 30 27.98 -7.71 -7.52
N TYR A 31 28.41 -6.45 -7.35
CA TYR A 31 27.55 -5.27 -7.31
C TYR A 31 27.68 -4.48 -8.62
N THR A 32 27.35 -5.11 -9.75
CA THR A 32 27.25 -4.42 -11.03
C THR A 32 25.85 -3.82 -11.21
N ASN A 33 25.82 -2.50 -11.02
CA ASN A 33 24.97 -1.51 -11.69
C ASN A 33 23.86 -2.03 -12.63
N PHE A 34 22.61 -2.05 -12.13
CA PHE A 34 21.47 -1.65 -12.94
C PHE A 34 21.20 -0.17 -12.63
N TYR A 35 21.91 0.69 -13.35
CA TYR A 35 21.67 2.13 -13.40
C TYR A 35 20.96 2.40 -14.73
N ASP A 36 19.65 2.18 -14.76
CA ASP A 36 18.83 2.79 -15.81
C ASP A 36 18.58 4.24 -15.41
N GLY A 37 18.95 5.15 -16.31
CA GLY A 37 18.87 6.60 -16.12
C GLY A 37 17.44 7.09 -15.85
N PRO A 38 17.29 8.38 -15.49
CA PRO A 38 15.98 8.94 -15.16
C PRO A 38 15.12 9.03 -16.42
N GLY A 39 14.35 7.97 -16.67
CA GLY A 39 13.18 8.00 -17.55
C GLY A 39 12.08 8.81 -16.88
N ASN A 40 11.50 9.74 -17.63
CA ASN A 40 10.31 10.49 -17.24
C ASN A 40 9.13 9.53 -17.08
N ASP A 41 8.92 9.02 -15.87
CA ASP A 41 7.86 8.05 -15.58
C ASP A 41 6.59 8.74 -15.05
N HIS A 42 5.58 8.78 -15.92
CA HIS A 42 4.20 9.09 -15.61
C HIS A 42 3.59 7.99 -14.72
N LEU A 43 3.45 8.25 -13.42
CA LEU A 43 2.63 7.46 -12.50
C LEU A 43 1.72 8.38 -11.68
N ALA A 44 0.41 8.15 -11.81
CA ALA A 44 -0.69 8.68 -11.00
C ALA A 44 -0.54 10.15 -10.55
N ILE A 45 -0.61 11.04 -11.54
CA ILE A 45 -0.76 12.49 -11.34
C ILE A 45 -2.19 12.77 -10.86
N ALA A 46 -2.34 13.32 -9.66
CA ALA A 46 -3.48 14.19 -9.34
C ALA A 46 -3.43 15.40 -10.32
N PRO A 47 -4.53 15.77 -10.97
CA PRO A 47 -4.53 16.41 -12.29
C PRO A 47 -4.04 17.85 -12.25
N ILE A 48 -2.73 18.06 -12.39
CA ILE A 48 -2.14 19.41 -12.55
C ILE A 48 -1.41 19.56 -13.89
N GLU A 49 -1.05 18.46 -14.55
CA GLU A 49 -0.35 18.53 -15.85
C GLU A 49 -1.27 18.55 -17.08
N LEU A 50 -2.57 18.25 -16.96
CA LEU A 50 -3.50 18.30 -18.10
C LEU A 50 -3.63 19.73 -18.67
N ALA A 51 -3.62 20.75 -17.81
CA ALA A 51 -3.71 22.16 -18.23
C ALA A 51 -2.46 22.67 -18.97
N ARG A 52 -1.30 22.02 -18.79
CA ARG A 52 -0.04 22.39 -19.46
C ARG A 52 0.16 21.63 -20.77
N ALA A 53 -0.22 20.36 -20.81
CA ALA A 53 -0.16 19.53 -22.02
C ALA A 53 -1.18 19.94 -23.09
N GLU A 54 -2.35 20.45 -22.71
CA GLU A 54 -3.32 21.02 -23.66
C GLU A 54 -2.78 22.28 -24.35
N ARG A 55 -2.00 23.13 -23.64
CA ARG A 55 -1.42 24.35 -24.24
C ARG A 55 -0.27 24.06 -25.21
N THR A 56 0.51 23.01 -25.01
CA THR A 56 1.64 22.65 -25.89
C THR A 56 1.19 21.80 -27.09
N ASN A 57 0.23 20.89 -26.90
CA ASN A 57 -0.38 20.17 -28.02
C ASN A 57 -1.27 21.06 -28.90
N ASP A 58 -1.95 22.07 -28.34
CA ASP A 58 -2.71 23.04 -29.17
C ASP A 58 -1.76 23.90 -30.05
N LYS A 59 -0.56 24.26 -29.55
CA LYS A 59 0.46 24.95 -30.37
C LYS A 59 1.06 24.06 -31.47
N ARG A 60 1.36 22.78 -31.19
CA ARG A 60 1.86 21.83 -32.21
C ARG A 60 0.80 21.44 -33.23
N ARG A 61 -0.47 21.36 -32.81
CA ARG A 61 -1.61 21.08 -33.69
C ARG A 61 -1.90 22.30 -34.58
N ARG A 62 -1.86 23.53 -34.08
CA ARG A 62 -1.96 24.74 -34.92
C ARG A 62 -0.84 24.85 -35.97
N GLN A 63 0.38 24.42 -35.66
CA GLN A 63 1.48 24.41 -36.64
C GLN A 63 1.36 23.29 -37.69
N SER A 64 0.85 22.10 -37.34
CA SER A 64 0.67 21.02 -38.31
C SER A 64 -0.58 21.18 -39.20
N PHE A 65 -1.61 21.88 -38.72
CA PHE A 65 -2.75 22.29 -39.54
C PHE A 65 -2.40 23.45 -40.50
N ALA A 66 -1.46 24.33 -40.15
CA ALA A 66 -0.99 25.38 -41.06
C ALA A 66 -0.21 24.85 -42.29
N VAL A 67 0.41 23.67 -42.19
CA VAL A 67 1.18 23.07 -43.30
C VAL A 67 0.33 22.16 -44.20
N LYS A 68 -0.76 21.57 -43.69
CA LYS A 68 -1.64 20.68 -44.47
C LYS A 68 -2.85 21.35 -45.13
N ASN A 69 -3.19 22.60 -44.78
CA ASN A 69 -4.33 23.31 -45.39
C ASN A 69 -4.02 24.08 -46.68
N LYS A 70 -2.82 23.98 -47.25
CA LYS A 70 -2.49 24.66 -48.51
C LYS A 70 -2.92 23.92 -49.79
N ARG A 71 -3.73 22.85 -49.70
CA ARG A 71 -4.07 21.99 -50.85
C ARG A 71 -5.51 21.47 -50.93
N LYS A 72 -6.45 22.01 -50.14
CA LYS A 72 -7.87 21.66 -50.25
C LYS A 72 -8.74 22.91 -50.13
N ASP A 73 -8.56 23.82 -51.08
CA ASP A 73 -9.64 24.70 -51.47
C ASP A 73 -10.56 23.96 -52.45
N VAL A 74 -11.83 24.35 -52.44
CA VAL A 74 -12.94 23.87 -53.32
C VAL A 74 -13.68 22.63 -52.82
N LYS A 75 -14.43 22.77 -51.73
CA LYS A 75 -15.90 22.71 -51.79
C LYS A 75 -16.51 23.25 -50.49
N LYS A 76 -16.98 24.48 -50.65
CA LYS A 76 -17.76 25.30 -49.75
C LYS A 76 -19.08 24.59 -49.43
N TYR A 77 -19.22 24.08 -48.21
CA TYR A 77 -20.51 23.97 -47.52
C TYR A 77 -20.39 24.92 -46.32
N GLU A 78 -21.09 26.05 -46.39
CA GLU A 78 -21.28 27.00 -45.30
C GLU A 78 -22.17 26.34 -44.24
N GLU A 79 -21.58 25.46 -43.45
CA GLU A 79 -22.16 25.04 -42.18
C GLU A 79 -21.77 26.11 -41.17
N SER A 80 -22.74 26.94 -40.77
CA SER A 80 -22.54 28.13 -39.92
C SER A 80 -21.73 27.80 -38.66
N GLU A 81 -20.76 28.67 -38.30
CA GLU A 81 -19.98 28.51 -37.07
C GLU A 81 -20.85 28.54 -35.80
N ASP A 82 -22.06 29.09 -35.90
CA ASP A 82 -23.06 29.12 -34.82
C ASP A 82 -23.56 27.71 -34.47
N GLU A 83 -23.68 26.79 -35.44
CA GLU A 83 -24.14 25.42 -35.19
C GLU A 83 -23.08 24.52 -34.52
N LYS A 84 -21.80 24.89 -34.61
CA LYS A 84 -20.69 24.21 -33.91
C LYS A 84 -20.46 24.75 -32.50
N GLN A 85 -20.94 25.95 -32.16
CA GLN A 85 -20.93 26.45 -30.79
C GLN A 85 -22.06 25.84 -29.94
N ASP A 86 -23.22 25.54 -30.53
CA ASP A 86 -24.36 24.95 -29.78
C ASP A 86 -24.25 23.43 -29.53
N LYS A 87 -23.49 22.69 -30.34
CA LYS A 87 -23.26 21.24 -30.10
C LYS A 87 -22.18 20.95 -29.06
N LYS A 88 -21.54 21.98 -28.48
CA LYS A 88 -20.81 21.90 -27.21
C LYS A 88 -21.76 22.12 -26.02
N LYS A 89 -22.98 21.58 -26.08
CA LYS A 89 -23.79 21.32 -24.88
C LYS A 89 -22.87 20.69 -23.85
N LYS A 90 -22.57 21.45 -22.79
CA LYS A 90 -21.89 20.96 -21.59
C LYS A 90 -22.60 19.65 -21.26
N ARG A 91 -21.94 18.51 -21.52
CA ARG A 91 -22.32 17.28 -20.82
C ARG A 91 -22.29 17.68 -19.36
N GLU A 92 -23.46 17.78 -18.75
CA GLU A 92 -23.59 17.95 -17.32
C GLU A 92 -22.74 16.84 -16.73
N ARG A 93 -21.57 17.22 -16.22
CA ARG A 93 -20.73 16.28 -15.54
C ARG A 93 -21.57 15.91 -14.33
N GLY A 94 -21.98 14.65 -14.27
CA GLY A 94 -22.67 14.12 -13.10
C GLY A 94 -21.92 14.49 -11.82
N PRO A 95 -22.58 14.40 -10.66
CA PRO A 95 -21.94 14.70 -9.38
C PRO A 95 -20.59 13.97 -9.30
N PRO A 96 -19.55 14.63 -8.76
CA PRO A 96 -18.24 14.01 -8.65
C PRO A 96 -18.38 12.68 -7.91
N LEU A 97 -17.68 11.66 -8.39
CA LEU A 97 -17.65 10.37 -7.72
C LEU A 97 -17.24 10.58 -6.25
N ARG A 98 -17.99 9.97 -5.33
CA ARG A 98 -17.63 9.94 -3.91
C ARG A 98 -16.25 9.30 -3.75
N PHE A 99 -15.44 9.79 -2.82
CA PHE A 99 -14.08 9.29 -2.56
C PHE A 99 -13.08 9.46 -3.71
N ASN A 100 -13.27 10.46 -4.57
CA ASN A 100 -12.36 10.77 -5.66
C ASN A 100 -11.19 11.64 -5.19
N ALA A 101 -9.96 11.21 -5.47
CA ALA A 101 -8.74 11.98 -5.18
C ALA A 101 -8.73 13.36 -5.85
N GLY A 102 -9.42 13.52 -6.98
CA GLY A 102 -9.55 14.79 -7.69
C GLY A 102 -10.35 15.85 -6.93
N ASN A 103 -11.10 15.47 -5.89
CA ASN A 103 -11.78 16.42 -5.02
C ASN A 103 -10.80 17.16 -4.09
N TYR A 104 -9.56 16.68 -4.00
CA TYR A 104 -8.53 17.21 -3.12
C TYR A 104 -7.43 17.85 -3.94
N THR A 105 -7.34 19.16 -3.83
CA THR A 105 -6.39 20.00 -4.55
C THR A 105 -5.13 20.22 -3.69
N LYS A 106 -4.11 20.88 -4.25
CA LYS A 106 -2.84 21.12 -3.52
C LYS A 106 -2.98 22.06 -2.32
N ASP A 107 -4.06 22.81 -2.27
CA ASP A 107 -4.48 23.71 -1.20
C ASP A 107 -5.24 22.98 -0.09
N PHE A 108 -5.50 21.68 -0.21
CA PHE A 108 -5.97 20.89 0.93
C PHE A 108 -4.90 20.89 2.02
N GLU A 109 -5.22 21.48 3.17
CA GLU A 109 -4.31 21.56 4.30
C GLU A 109 -3.95 20.15 4.79
N PRO A 110 -2.65 19.85 5.01
CA PRO A 110 -2.28 18.58 5.59
C PRO A 110 -2.99 18.37 6.93
N LEU A 111 -3.64 17.22 7.08
CA LEU A 111 -4.25 16.84 8.34
C LEU A 111 -3.17 16.78 9.44
N PRO A 112 -3.50 17.14 10.69
CA PRO A 112 -2.57 17.02 11.79
C PRO A 112 -2.17 15.56 12.00
N TRP A 113 -0.89 15.35 12.27
CA TRP A 113 -0.33 14.04 12.56
C TRP A 113 0.71 14.16 13.68
N SER A 114 0.86 13.07 14.40
CA SER A 114 1.74 13.00 15.56
C SER A 114 2.46 11.65 15.61
N LEU A 115 3.63 11.65 16.24
CA LEU A 115 4.35 10.47 16.66
C LEU A 115 4.66 10.62 18.16
N PRO A 116 4.65 9.54 18.94
CA PRO A 116 4.92 9.61 20.36
C PRO A 116 6.37 10.00 20.63
N ASP A 117 6.62 10.51 21.85
CA ASP A 117 7.97 10.57 22.41
C ASP A 117 8.53 9.15 22.54
N LEU A 118 9.85 8.98 22.51
CA LEU A 118 10.46 7.66 22.61
C LEU A 118 10.11 6.97 23.94
N SER A 119 9.70 5.70 23.88
CA SER A 119 9.43 4.86 25.05
C SER A 119 10.10 3.50 24.93
N ASP A 120 10.18 2.77 26.05
CA ASP A 120 10.74 1.42 26.10
C ASP A 120 10.01 0.42 25.18
N LEU A 121 8.80 0.75 24.73
CA LEU A 121 8.06 -0.06 23.76
C LEU A 121 8.67 0.01 22.35
N MET A 122 9.48 1.02 22.04
CA MET A 122 10.11 1.16 20.72
C MET A 122 11.12 0.04 20.46
N ASP A 123 11.89 -0.34 21.47
CA ASP A 123 13.03 -1.23 21.33
C ASP A 123 12.65 -2.71 21.41
N LEU A 124 11.40 -3.03 21.76
CA LEU A 124 10.92 -4.41 21.83
C LEU A 124 10.79 -5.02 20.42
N SER A 125 11.26 -6.26 20.27
CA SER A 125 10.88 -7.10 19.14
C SER A 125 9.37 -7.39 19.15
N SER A 126 8.84 -7.85 18.01
CA SER A 126 7.42 -8.24 17.93
C SER A 126 7.08 -9.37 18.89
N ALA A 127 7.98 -10.34 19.08
CA ALA A 127 7.80 -11.42 20.04
C ALA A 127 7.71 -10.89 21.49
N GLU A 128 8.68 -10.08 21.91
CA GLU A 128 8.71 -9.50 23.26
C GLU A 128 7.48 -8.61 23.53
N PHE A 129 7.05 -7.82 22.54
CA PHE A 129 5.85 -7.01 22.69
C PHE A 129 4.59 -7.89 22.80
N MET A 130 4.44 -8.90 21.94
CA MET A 130 3.28 -9.81 21.98
C MET A 130 3.20 -10.57 23.29
N GLU A 131 4.33 -11.01 23.87
CA GLU A 131 4.36 -11.61 25.21
C GLU A 131 3.80 -10.64 26.28
N LYS A 132 4.25 -9.37 26.27
CA LYS A 132 3.73 -8.35 27.19
C LYS A 132 2.24 -8.06 26.98
N TYR A 133 1.80 -7.96 25.72
CA TYR A 133 0.41 -7.72 25.38
C TYR A 133 -0.50 -8.88 25.83
N ILE A 134 -0.08 -10.13 25.60
CA ILE A 134 -0.78 -11.34 26.05
C ILE A 134 -0.86 -11.39 27.58
N ALA A 135 0.25 -11.13 28.27
CA ALA A 135 0.28 -11.09 29.73
C ALA A 135 -0.70 -10.03 30.28
N MET A 136 -0.71 -8.83 29.68
CA MET A 136 -1.66 -7.77 30.04
C MET A 136 -3.11 -8.20 29.84
N LYS A 137 -3.45 -8.86 28.72
CA LYS A 137 -4.81 -9.37 28.48
C LYS A 137 -5.23 -10.39 29.54
N ARG A 138 -4.34 -11.33 29.86
CA ARG A 138 -4.57 -12.36 30.88
C ARG A 138 -4.73 -11.79 32.29
N GLU A 139 -3.92 -10.81 32.67
CA GLU A 139 -4.04 -10.10 33.96
C GLU A 139 -5.41 -9.42 34.12
N ASN A 140 -6.01 -9.00 33.01
CA ASN A 140 -7.32 -8.37 32.98
C ASN A 140 -8.47 -9.37 32.69
N ASN A 141 -8.22 -10.68 32.79
CA ASN A 141 -9.18 -11.76 32.52
C ASN A 141 -9.84 -11.66 31.13
N MET A 142 -9.12 -11.15 30.13
CA MET A 142 -9.60 -11.07 28.76
C MET A 142 -9.18 -12.32 28.00
N GLN A 143 -10.15 -12.97 27.35
CA GLN A 143 -9.88 -14.11 26.49
C GLN A 143 -9.19 -13.66 25.20
N LEU A 144 -8.21 -14.44 24.74
CA LEU A 144 -7.56 -14.22 23.45
C LEU A 144 -8.36 -14.94 22.35
N PRO A 145 -8.70 -14.27 21.23
CA PRO A 145 -9.58 -14.87 20.23
C PRO A 145 -9.05 -16.18 19.63
N TRP A 146 -7.74 -16.29 19.47
CA TRP A 146 -7.08 -17.49 18.92
C TRP A 146 -6.97 -18.66 19.90
N GLU A 147 -7.38 -18.50 21.17
CA GLU A 147 -7.49 -19.60 22.12
C GLU A 147 -8.87 -20.30 22.04
N GLN A 148 -9.79 -19.77 21.23
CA GLN A 148 -11.11 -20.34 20.99
C GLN A 148 -11.09 -21.26 19.76
N THR A 149 -11.69 -22.45 19.89
CA THR A 149 -11.97 -23.34 18.76
C THR A 149 -13.33 -22.99 18.17
N SER A 150 -13.37 -22.08 17.19
CA SER A 150 -14.53 -21.89 16.31
C SER A 150 -14.22 -22.59 15.00
N ASP A 151 -14.83 -23.75 14.76
CA ASP A 151 -14.59 -24.54 13.54
C ASP A 151 -15.33 -23.95 12.31
N ASP A 152 -16.24 -22.99 12.52
CA ASP A 152 -17.13 -22.48 11.48
C ASP A 152 -16.65 -21.18 10.81
N ASP A 153 -15.63 -20.50 11.38
CA ASP A 153 -15.16 -19.21 10.90
C ASP A 153 -13.90 -19.31 10.02
N ALA A 154 -13.82 -18.46 8.99
CA ALA A 154 -12.66 -18.36 8.11
C ALA A 154 -11.38 -17.86 8.83
N THR A 155 -11.52 -17.29 10.02
CA THR A 155 -10.42 -16.87 10.89
C THR A 155 -10.89 -16.79 12.33
N THR A 156 -10.00 -17.05 13.29
CA THR A 156 -10.26 -16.89 14.72
C THR A 156 -10.26 -15.42 15.17
N LEU A 157 -9.85 -14.49 14.29
CA LEU A 157 -9.76 -13.07 14.62
C LEU A 157 -11.09 -12.33 14.49
N PRO A 158 -11.43 -11.45 15.44
CA PRO A 158 -12.56 -10.54 15.29
C PRO A 158 -12.42 -9.64 14.05
N LEU A 159 -13.51 -9.51 13.29
CA LEU A 159 -13.56 -8.73 12.05
C LEU A 159 -14.16 -7.32 12.29
N PRO A 160 -13.70 -6.29 11.54
CA PRO A 160 -12.68 -6.37 10.50
C PRO A 160 -11.26 -6.47 11.06
N VAL A 161 -10.36 -7.08 10.30
CA VAL A 161 -8.91 -7.00 10.51
C VAL A 161 -8.37 -5.80 9.74
N ILE A 162 -7.80 -4.84 10.46
CA ILE A 162 -7.28 -3.58 9.94
C ILE A 162 -5.76 -3.60 10.00
N SER A 163 -5.11 -3.76 8.84
CA SER A 163 -3.65 -3.66 8.73
C SER A 163 -3.21 -2.20 8.64
N LEU A 164 -2.55 -1.74 9.70
CA LEU A 164 -2.02 -0.38 9.83
C LEU A 164 -0.59 -0.23 9.29
N ASN A 165 -0.15 -1.21 8.51
CA ASN A 165 1.19 -1.28 7.95
C ASN A 165 1.50 -0.15 6.98
N PHE A 166 2.73 0.37 7.05
CA PHE A 166 3.26 1.18 5.97
C PHE A 166 3.48 0.35 4.69
N PRO A 167 3.49 1.02 3.53
CA PRO A 167 3.93 0.39 2.29
C PRO A 167 5.30 -0.29 2.48
N LYS A 168 5.49 -1.42 1.79
CA LYS A 168 6.70 -2.26 1.88
C LYS A 168 6.87 -3.04 3.20
N SER A 169 5.83 -3.08 4.03
CA SER A 169 5.71 -4.00 5.18
C SER A 169 4.67 -5.09 4.91
N ALA A 170 4.84 -5.82 3.80
CA ALA A 170 4.05 -7.01 3.45
C ALA A 170 2.52 -6.84 3.34
N THR A 171 2.00 -5.63 3.10
CA THR A 171 0.55 -5.37 2.97
C THR A 171 -0.13 -6.26 1.91
N LEU A 172 0.52 -6.45 0.76
CA LEU A 172 0.02 -7.30 -0.32
C LEU A 172 0.08 -8.79 0.04
N THR A 173 1.17 -9.23 0.69
CA THR A 173 1.28 -10.60 1.21
C THR A 173 0.15 -10.89 2.21
N MET A 174 -0.14 -9.97 3.13
CA MET A 174 -1.24 -10.13 4.08
C MET A 174 -2.61 -10.18 3.41
N ARG A 175 -2.87 -9.35 2.40
CA ARG A 175 -4.10 -9.47 1.61
C ARG A 175 -4.26 -10.88 1.04
N GLN A 176 -3.19 -11.46 0.50
CA GLN A 176 -3.27 -12.78 -0.12
C GLN A 176 -3.36 -13.90 0.91
N PHE A 177 -2.70 -13.76 2.07
CA PHE A 177 -2.83 -14.66 3.20
C PHE A 177 -4.28 -14.76 3.67
N PHE A 178 -4.92 -13.64 3.99
CA PHE A 178 -6.32 -13.61 4.41
C PHE A 178 -7.27 -14.09 3.31
N LYS A 179 -7.02 -13.74 2.04
CA LYS A 179 -7.79 -14.25 0.91
C LYS A 179 -7.68 -15.78 0.78
N CYS A 180 -6.50 -16.34 0.98
CA CYS A 180 -6.26 -17.79 0.96
C CYS A 180 -7.03 -18.50 2.09
N GLY A 181 -7.13 -17.89 3.27
CA GLY A 181 -7.98 -18.35 4.36
C GLY A 181 -9.49 -18.11 4.18
N GLY A 182 -9.95 -17.65 3.01
CA GLY A 182 -11.38 -17.42 2.77
C GLY A 182 -11.93 -16.08 3.26
N VAL A 183 -11.07 -15.18 3.76
CA VAL A 183 -11.48 -13.85 4.24
C VAL A 183 -11.52 -12.83 3.09
N THR A 184 -12.63 -12.11 2.95
CA THR A 184 -12.76 -11.02 1.96
C THR A 184 -11.73 -9.93 2.23
N SER A 185 -10.75 -9.79 1.33
CA SER A 185 -9.51 -9.03 1.57
C SER A 185 -9.24 -7.96 0.51
N ILE A 186 -9.08 -6.71 0.95
CA ILE A 186 -8.84 -5.53 0.08
C ILE A 186 -7.45 -4.91 0.34
N HIS A 187 -6.82 -4.38 -0.71
CA HIS A 187 -5.52 -3.68 -0.66
C HIS A 187 -5.58 -2.40 -1.50
N THR A 188 -5.27 -1.26 -0.87
CA THR A 188 -5.16 0.12 -1.40
C THR A 188 -6.40 0.74 -2.07
N SER A 189 -7.17 -0.02 -2.84
CA SER A 189 -8.21 0.48 -3.75
C SER A 189 -9.46 -0.40 -3.75
N SER A 190 -10.60 0.26 -3.95
CA SER A 190 -11.91 -0.30 -4.27
C SER A 190 -12.35 0.17 -5.67
N GLN A 191 -13.52 -0.24 -6.15
CA GLN A 191 -14.08 0.25 -7.43
C GLN A 191 -14.45 1.74 -7.39
N GLN A 192 -14.82 2.29 -6.23
CA GLN A 192 -15.20 3.72 -6.13
C GLN A 192 -14.00 4.64 -5.89
N GLY A 193 -12.82 4.10 -5.53
CA GLY A 193 -11.64 4.93 -5.35
C GLY A 193 -10.59 4.31 -4.45
N ARG A 194 -9.78 5.16 -3.83
CA ARG A 194 -8.75 4.73 -2.88
C ARG A 194 -9.38 4.52 -1.50
N LEU A 195 -9.13 3.36 -0.89
CA LEU A 195 -9.69 3.01 0.41
C LEU A 195 -9.35 4.06 1.49
N GLY A 196 -8.13 4.59 1.45
CA GLY A 196 -7.71 5.66 2.36
C GLY A 196 -8.54 6.95 2.25
N ILE A 197 -9.09 7.29 1.08
CA ILE A 197 -9.95 8.49 0.93
C ILE A 197 -11.29 8.23 1.60
N CYS A 198 -11.86 7.05 1.38
CA CYS A 198 -13.11 6.67 2.03
C CYS A 198 -12.98 6.68 3.56
N MET A 199 -11.90 6.09 4.08
CA MET A 199 -11.65 6.09 5.52
C MET A 199 -11.45 7.49 6.08
N MET A 200 -10.70 8.35 5.39
CA MET A 200 -10.49 9.72 5.80
C MET A 200 -11.81 10.52 5.82
N GLU A 201 -12.59 10.47 4.74
CA GLU A 201 -13.88 11.18 4.65
C GLU A 201 -14.87 10.71 5.72
N ASN A 202 -14.94 9.40 5.97
CA ASN A 202 -15.79 8.87 7.03
C ASN A 202 -15.33 9.34 8.41
N MET A 203 -14.03 9.30 8.69
CA MET A 203 -13.46 9.78 9.95
C MET A 203 -13.76 11.27 10.18
N LEU A 204 -13.56 12.12 9.15
CA LEU A 204 -13.85 13.55 9.24
C LEU A 204 -15.34 13.86 9.45
N ALA A 205 -16.22 12.93 9.04
CA ALA A 205 -17.67 13.03 9.20
C ALA A 205 -18.19 12.24 10.43
N ASP A 206 -17.31 11.79 11.32
CA ASP A 206 -17.63 10.98 12.51
C ASP A 206 -18.44 9.70 12.19
N ASN A 207 -18.21 9.13 11.01
CA ASN A 207 -18.79 7.88 10.56
C ASN A 207 -17.80 6.71 10.78
N PRO A 208 -18.30 5.46 10.84
CA PRO A 208 -17.42 4.30 10.92
C PRO A 208 -16.40 4.30 9.77
N PRO A 209 -15.08 4.20 10.03
CA PRO A 209 -14.05 4.40 9.02
C PRO A 209 -14.24 3.59 7.72
N ILE A 210 -14.69 2.34 7.78
CA ILE A 210 -14.89 1.50 6.58
C ILE A 210 -16.33 1.53 6.03
N HIS A 211 -17.19 2.41 6.54
CA HIS A 211 -18.57 2.52 6.11
C HIS A 211 -18.68 2.86 4.62
N ASN A 212 -19.36 2.02 3.85
CA ASN A 212 -19.49 2.14 2.38
C ASN A 212 -18.16 2.24 1.63
N CYS A 213 -17.07 1.73 2.21
CA CYS A 213 -15.80 1.59 1.51
C CYS A 213 -15.71 0.27 0.71
N ASP A 214 -16.65 -0.66 0.95
CA ASP A 214 -16.82 -1.87 0.15
C ASP A 214 -17.62 -1.57 -1.10
N THR A 215 -17.00 -1.85 -2.24
CA THR A 215 -17.63 -1.62 -3.53
C THR A 215 -17.47 -2.84 -4.42
N HIS A 216 -16.98 -3.97 -3.89
CA HIS A 216 -17.01 -5.22 -4.64
C HIS A 216 -18.42 -5.80 -4.56
N LYS A 217 -19.37 -5.18 -5.27
CA LYS A 217 -20.66 -5.81 -5.53
C LYS A 217 -20.45 -6.89 -6.58
N ARG A 218 -20.11 -8.11 -6.16
CA ARG A 218 -20.27 -9.27 -7.05
C ARG A 218 -21.75 -9.64 -7.00
N GLN A 219 -22.46 -9.49 -8.12
CA GLN A 219 -23.87 -9.89 -8.24
C GLN A 219 -24.83 -9.18 -7.26
N GLY A 220 -24.62 -7.88 -7.01
CA GLY A 220 -25.55 -7.08 -6.21
C GLY A 220 -25.51 -7.28 -4.69
N LYS A 221 -24.81 -8.31 -4.18
CA LYS A 221 -24.56 -8.49 -2.74
C LYS A 221 -23.24 -7.84 -2.34
N ALA A 222 -23.28 -6.98 -1.32
CA ALA A 222 -22.08 -6.43 -0.71
C ALA A 222 -21.46 -7.50 0.21
N ASN A 223 -20.19 -7.83 0.00
CA ASN A 223 -19.49 -8.79 0.83
C ASN A 223 -18.85 -8.03 1.99
N LYS A 224 -19.23 -8.36 3.23
CA LYS A 224 -18.60 -7.74 4.41
C LYS A 224 -17.08 -7.89 4.31
N ILE A 225 -16.38 -6.75 4.30
CA ILE A 225 -14.91 -6.75 4.26
C ILE A 225 -14.38 -7.36 5.55
N GLY A 226 -13.61 -8.43 5.43
CA GLY A 226 -12.94 -9.06 6.56
C GLY A 226 -11.54 -8.50 6.81
N PHE A 227 -10.78 -8.18 5.75
CA PHE A 227 -9.42 -7.68 5.88
C PHE A 227 -9.15 -6.46 4.99
N ILE A 228 -8.49 -5.45 5.55
CA ILE A 228 -8.01 -4.27 4.79
C ILE A 228 -6.53 -4.01 5.06
N SER A 229 -5.82 -3.55 4.02
CA SER A 229 -4.41 -3.17 4.12
C SER A 229 -4.02 -2.05 3.16
N ASP A 230 -2.86 -1.43 3.44
CA ASP A 230 -2.31 -0.31 2.66
C ASP A 230 -3.30 0.85 2.49
N ILE A 231 -3.91 1.23 3.62
CA ILE A 231 -4.97 2.23 3.73
C ILE A 231 -4.42 3.68 3.70
N GLY A 232 -3.17 3.87 3.29
CA GLY A 232 -2.50 5.17 3.25
C GLY A 232 -2.71 5.95 1.95
N LEU A 233 -2.86 7.26 2.06
CA LEU A 233 -2.87 8.22 0.96
C LEU A 233 -1.54 8.96 0.85
N GLN A 234 -1.02 9.02 -0.37
CA GLN A 234 0.35 9.44 -0.68
C GLN A 234 0.41 10.75 -1.48
N GLY A 235 -0.63 11.57 -1.44
CA GLY A 235 -0.77 12.85 -2.16
C GLY A 235 -1.86 13.67 -1.48
N PRO A 236 -2.13 14.93 -1.83
CA PRO A 236 -3.21 15.67 -1.18
C PRO A 236 -4.55 14.93 -1.40
N PRO A 237 -5.26 14.51 -0.34
CA PRO A 237 -4.94 14.69 1.08
C PRO A 237 -4.03 13.56 1.59
N CYS A 238 -2.94 13.90 2.29
CA CYS A 238 -2.13 12.85 2.92
C CYS A 238 -2.89 12.32 4.13
N PHE A 239 -3.01 11.00 4.23
CA PHE A 239 -3.77 10.37 5.29
C PHE A 239 -3.24 8.96 5.56
N TYR A 240 -3.05 8.67 6.83
CA TYR A 240 -2.69 7.37 7.38
C TYR A 240 -3.37 7.33 8.73
N SER A 241 -4.35 6.45 8.93
CA SER A 241 -5.14 6.39 10.16
C SER A 241 -4.28 6.17 11.41
N SER A 242 -3.12 5.53 11.26
CA SER A 242 -2.16 5.30 12.36
C SER A 242 -1.23 6.48 12.65
N LEU A 243 -1.14 7.48 11.76
CA LEU A 243 -0.31 8.67 11.98
C LEU A 243 -1.14 9.90 12.33
N HIS A 244 -2.26 10.09 11.63
CA HIS A 244 -3.09 11.28 11.75
C HIS A 244 -3.97 11.22 12.99
N ASP A 245 -4.12 12.36 13.64
CA ASP A 245 -4.81 12.46 14.92
C ASP A 245 -6.30 12.14 14.74
N GLY A 246 -6.85 11.33 15.65
CA GLY A 246 -8.23 10.84 15.58
C GLY A 246 -8.41 9.57 14.72
N GLY A 247 -7.41 9.18 13.92
CA GLY A 247 -7.53 8.02 13.03
C GLY A 247 -7.62 6.68 13.76
N LEU A 248 -6.77 6.47 14.77
CA LEU A 248 -6.82 5.28 15.62
C LEU A 248 -8.05 5.31 16.54
N GLU A 249 -8.36 6.48 17.08
CA GLU A 249 -9.51 6.71 17.96
C GLU A 249 -10.82 6.41 17.23
N ALA A 250 -10.96 6.80 15.96
CA ALA A 250 -12.13 6.48 15.16
C ALA A 250 -12.27 4.97 14.92
N ILE A 251 -11.16 4.24 14.75
CA ILE A 251 -11.20 2.77 14.67
C ILE A 251 -11.70 2.18 15.99
N ALA A 252 -11.11 2.58 17.13
CA ALA A 252 -11.54 2.06 18.44
C ALA A 252 -13.00 2.43 18.78
N LYS A 253 -13.44 3.64 18.42
CA LYS A 253 -14.80 4.12 18.66
C LYS A 253 -15.84 3.29 17.91
N HIS A 254 -15.61 3.04 16.62
CA HIS A 254 -16.62 2.40 15.76
C HIS A 254 -16.46 0.88 15.64
N TYR A 255 -15.28 0.35 15.95
CA TYR A 255 -14.97 -1.08 15.90
C TYR A 255 -14.22 -1.52 17.16
N PRO A 256 -14.82 -1.40 18.36
CA PRO A 256 -14.14 -1.61 19.64
C PRO A 256 -13.60 -3.03 19.83
N GLU A 257 -14.13 -4.01 19.10
CA GLU A 257 -13.73 -5.42 19.15
C GLU A 257 -12.92 -5.85 17.92
N SER A 258 -12.62 -4.93 16.98
CA SER A 258 -11.86 -5.26 15.77
C SER A 258 -10.43 -5.70 16.06
N THR A 259 -9.80 -6.29 15.03
CA THR A 259 -8.38 -6.64 15.10
C THR A 259 -7.52 -5.59 14.40
N ILE A 260 -6.51 -5.08 15.09
CA ILE A 260 -5.39 -4.38 14.48
C ILE A 260 -4.29 -5.41 14.17
N LEU A 261 -3.88 -5.49 12.91
CA LEU A 261 -2.74 -6.28 12.48
C LEU A 261 -1.56 -5.38 12.14
N LEU A 262 -0.38 -5.72 12.65
CA LEU A 262 0.87 -5.06 12.31
C LEU A 262 1.96 -6.07 11.93
N VAL A 263 2.33 -6.09 10.65
CA VAL A 263 3.55 -6.80 10.20
C VAL A 263 4.77 -5.91 10.27
N THR A 264 5.63 -6.08 11.26
CA THR A 264 6.84 -5.26 11.39
C THR A 264 7.96 -5.74 10.47
N ARG A 265 8.98 -4.91 10.32
CA ARG A 265 10.19 -5.20 9.54
C ARG A 265 11.39 -4.58 10.24
N ASN A 266 12.58 -5.10 10.02
CA ASN A 266 13.79 -4.33 10.35
C ASN A 266 13.73 -2.94 9.68
N ALA A 267 13.71 -1.88 10.49
CA ALA A 267 13.43 -0.51 10.03
C ALA A 267 14.43 -0.01 8.96
N THR A 268 15.70 -0.36 9.10
CA THR A 268 16.74 -0.05 8.13
C THR A 268 16.50 -0.76 6.79
N SER A 269 16.14 -2.05 6.83
CA SER A 269 15.75 -2.82 5.63
C SER A 269 14.46 -2.27 4.98
N TRP A 270 13.48 -1.87 5.79
CA TRP A 270 12.27 -1.19 5.32
C TRP A 270 12.61 0.11 4.59
N HIS A 271 13.42 1.00 5.20
CA HIS A 271 13.83 2.26 4.59
C HIS A 271 14.52 2.04 3.23
N ARG A 272 15.43 1.06 3.15
CA ARG A 272 16.09 0.71 1.87
C ARG A 272 15.11 0.21 0.82
N SER A 273 14.06 -0.49 1.22
CA SER A 273 13.01 -0.98 0.33
C SER A 273 12.14 0.18 -0.19
N ILE A 274 11.66 1.04 0.71
CA ILE A 274 10.77 2.16 0.34
C ILE A 274 11.51 3.28 -0.41
N LYS A 275 12.82 3.47 -0.17
CA LYS A 275 13.66 4.39 -0.96
C LYS A 275 13.73 4.02 -2.45
N LYS A 276 13.62 2.73 -2.77
CA LYS A 276 13.59 2.23 -4.16
C LYS A 276 12.16 2.25 -4.75
N TRP A 277 11.15 2.57 -3.94
CA TRP A 277 9.75 2.53 -4.34
C TRP A 277 9.26 3.86 -4.92
N GLY A 278 9.67 4.13 -6.15
CA GLY A 278 9.25 5.31 -6.91
C GLY A 278 9.50 6.62 -6.15
N THR A 279 8.49 7.49 -6.09
CA THR A 279 8.57 8.81 -5.45
C THR A 279 7.94 8.84 -4.05
N LEU A 280 7.69 7.69 -3.42
CA LEU A 280 6.92 7.63 -2.18
C LEU A 280 7.54 8.43 -1.03
N LEU A 281 8.80 8.15 -0.66
CA LEU A 281 9.49 8.93 0.38
C LEU A 281 9.58 10.42 0.03
N HIS A 282 9.73 10.75 -1.25
CA HIS A 282 9.72 12.14 -1.69
C HIS A 282 8.35 12.79 -1.40
N ARG A 283 7.23 12.11 -1.68
CA ARG A 283 5.88 12.61 -1.39
C ARG A 283 5.60 12.71 0.11
N TRP A 284 6.04 11.73 0.90
CA TRP A 284 5.93 11.80 2.36
C TRP A 284 6.64 13.04 2.92
N LYS A 285 7.83 13.33 2.41
CA LYS A 285 8.56 14.55 2.74
C LYS A 285 7.85 15.81 2.24
N THR A 286 7.63 15.94 0.93
CA THR A 286 7.28 17.23 0.33
C THR A 286 5.80 17.57 0.42
N VAL A 287 4.94 16.54 0.38
CA VAL A 287 3.48 16.67 0.39
C VAL A 287 2.92 16.41 1.79
N CYS A 288 3.28 15.28 2.41
CA CYS A 288 2.73 14.90 3.71
C CYS A 288 3.45 15.56 4.89
N LYS A 289 4.61 16.19 4.64
CA LYS A 289 5.42 16.88 5.66
C LYS A 289 5.89 15.97 6.80
N PHE A 290 6.03 14.67 6.54
CA PHE A 290 6.55 13.66 7.48
C PHE A 290 8.07 13.73 7.67
N ASP A 291 8.72 14.79 7.18
CA ASP A 291 10.12 15.10 7.43
C ASP A 291 10.30 16.07 8.60
N GLY A 292 9.22 16.36 9.35
CA GLY A 292 9.23 17.36 10.40
C GLY A 292 9.32 18.80 9.89
N SER A 293 9.01 19.05 8.62
CA SER A 293 8.80 20.43 8.14
C SER A 293 7.41 20.97 8.49
N TYR A 294 6.53 20.12 9.04
CA TYR A 294 5.26 20.56 9.60
C TYR A 294 5.50 21.27 10.94
N HIS A 295 4.85 22.42 11.13
CA HIS A 295 5.00 23.22 12.34
C HIS A 295 3.89 22.86 13.33
N GLY A 296 4.28 22.32 14.49
CA GLY A 296 3.41 22.07 15.63
C GLY A 296 4.26 21.63 16.82
N GLU A 297 3.88 21.99 18.04
CA GLU A 297 4.64 21.64 19.25
C GLU A 297 4.84 20.12 19.39
N GLN A 298 3.85 19.33 18.95
CA GLN A 298 3.84 17.87 19.05
C GLN A 298 4.85 17.15 18.12
N VAL A 299 5.41 17.84 17.13
CA VAL A 299 6.39 17.26 16.19
C VAL A 299 7.80 17.81 16.41
N GLN A 300 8.02 18.67 17.41
CA GLN A 300 9.29 19.35 17.62
C GLN A 300 10.47 18.38 17.74
N TYR A 301 10.33 17.30 18.52
CA TYR A 301 11.36 16.26 18.64
C TYR A 301 11.76 15.69 17.26
N TRP A 302 10.77 15.39 16.41
CA TRP A 302 10.98 14.83 15.08
C TRP A 302 11.57 15.85 14.10
N ASN A 303 11.23 17.12 14.26
CA ASN A 303 11.81 18.24 13.49
C ASN A 303 13.30 18.40 13.82
N ASP A 304 13.64 18.37 15.11
CA ASP A 304 15.02 18.46 15.60
C ASP A 304 15.83 17.23 15.14
N LEU A 305 15.25 16.04 15.20
CA LEU A 305 15.88 14.81 14.71
C LEU A 305 16.19 14.89 13.21
N TYR A 306 15.26 15.42 12.40
CA TYR A 306 15.46 15.56 10.95
C TYR A 306 16.56 16.57 10.61
N THR A 307 16.54 17.73 11.27
CA THR A 307 17.49 18.83 11.01
C THR A 307 18.90 18.47 11.46
N THR A 308 19.04 17.91 12.66
CA THR A 308 20.33 17.48 13.23
C THR A 308 20.93 16.28 12.50
N GLN A 309 20.11 15.32 12.08
CA GLN A 309 20.56 14.13 11.35
C GLN A 309 20.53 14.31 9.82
N SER A 310 20.59 15.54 9.30
CA SER A 310 20.52 15.79 7.84
C SER A 310 21.55 14.99 7.02
N GLN A 311 22.68 14.58 7.62
CA GLN A 311 23.67 13.69 7.01
C GLN A 311 23.29 12.20 7.01
N ASN A 312 22.39 11.75 7.88
CA ASN A 312 21.93 10.36 7.98
C ASN A 312 20.41 10.24 7.84
N LYS A 313 19.89 10.56 6.65
CA LYS A 313 18.47 10.41 6.29
C LYS A 313 17.93 8.99 6.51
N GLU A 314 18.79 7.96 6.44
CA GLU A 314 18.40 6.58 6.70
C GLU A 314 18.03 6.36 8.16
N LYS A 315 18.79 6.92 9.10
CA LYS A 315 18.46 6.83 10.53
C LYS A 315 17.13 7.51 10.83
N TYR A 316 16.90 8.73 10.34
CA TYR A 316 15.62 9.42 10.54
C TYR A 316 14.42 8.57 10.12
N TRP A 317 14.43 8.02 8.90
CA TRP A 317 13.30 7.22 8.42
C TRP A 317 13.17 5.87 9.15
N ALA A 318 14.28 5.27 9.58
CA ALA A 318 14.23 4.08 10.43
C ALA A 318 13.60 4.39 11.80
N ASP A 319 13.98 5.51 12.43
CA ASP A 319 13.40 5.96 13.70
C ASP A 319 11.91 6.30 13.52
N PHE A 320 11.53 6.96 12.41
CA PHE A 320 10.13 7.24 12.05
C PHE A 320 9.28 5.96 11.95
N TYR A 321 9.83 4.90 11.36
CA TYR A 321 9.17 3.58 11.27
C TYR A 321 8.97 2.94 12.65
N ASN A 322 9.98 3.03 13.51
CA ASN A 322 9.92 2.49 14.86
C ASN A 322 8.92 3.26 15.74
N ALA A 323 8.90 4.59 15.66
CA ALA A 323 7.93 5.40 16.39
C ALA A 323 6.49 5.19 15.92
N HIS A 324 6.28 4.94 14.63
CA HIS A 324 4.96 4.50 14.13
C HIS A 324 4.53 3.18 14.77
N THR A 325 5.45 2.21 14.85
CA THR A 325 5.20 0.92 15.52
C THR A 325 4.91 1.14 17.01
N GLN A 326 5.69 1.99 17.69
CA GLN A 326 5.48 2.37 19.09
C GLN A 326 4.11 3.01 19.31
N LYS A 327 3.68 3.95 18.45
CA LYS A 327 2.37 4.60 18.53
C LYS A 327 1.23 3.58 18.55
N ILE A 328 1.29 2.60 17.66
CA ILE A 328 0.28 1.54 17.58
C ILE A 328 0.33 0.67 18.83
N ARG A 329 1.53 0.29 19.30
CA ARG A 329 1.73 -0.50 20.52
C ARG A 329 1.14 0.20 21.76
N GLU A 330 1.44 1.49 21.94
CA GLU A 330 0.87 2.30 23.03
C GLU A 330 -0.65 2.39 22.94
N PHE A 331 -1.17 2.59 21.74
CA PHE A 331 -2.59 2.66 21.49
C PHE A 331 -3.32 1.37 21.89
N VAL A 332 -2.84 0.20 21.47
CA VAL A 332 -3.50 -1.08 21.79
C VAL A 332 -3.36 -1.49 23.25
N MET A 333 -2.28 -1.07 23.93
CA MET A 333 -2.16 -1.26 25.38
C MET A 333 -3.19 -0.44 26.16
N LYS A 334 -3.59 0.72 25.62
CA LYS A 334 -4.67 1.57 26.19
C LYS A 334 -6.06 1.05 25.82
N HIS A 335 -6.26 0.58 24.60
CA HIS A 335 -7.56 0.14 24.07
C HIS A 335 -7.72 -1.39 24.15
N LYS A 336 -7.86 -1.89 25.39
CA LYS A 336 -7.85 -3.33 25.67
C LYS A 336 -9.03 -4.12 25.08
N THR A 337 -10.08 -3.50 24.58
CA THR A 337 -11.16 -4.22 23.88
C THR A 337 -10.75 -4.65 22.47
N LEU A 338 -9.81 -3.93 21.86
CA LEU A 338 -9.29 -4.29 20.54
C LEU A 338 -8.45 -5.57 20.64
N THR A 339 -8.49 -6.35 19.56
CA THR A 339 -7.52 -7.43 19.35
C THR A 339 -6.30 -6.86 18.63
N TYR A 340 -5.11 -7.28 19.03
CA TYR A 340 -3.86 -6.91 18.39
C TYR A 340 -3.04 -8.14 18.05
N VAL A 341 -2.54 -8.18 16.82
CA VAL A 341 -1.62 -9.20 16.33
C VAL A 341 -0.43 -8.52 15.69
N GLU A 342 0.77 -8.89 16.14
CA GLU A 342 2.02 -8.41 15.58
C GLU A 342 2.94 -9.57 15.22
N VAL A 343 3.48 -9.54 14.00
CA VAL A 343 4.47 -10.51 13.52
C VAL A 343 5.58 -9.78 12.78
N GLN A 344 6.81 -10.30 12.86
CA GLN A 344 7.94 -9.72 12.13
C GLN A 344 8.11 -10.41 10.78
N LEU A 345 8.23 -9.64 9.71
CA LEU A 345 8.35 -10.14 8.33
C LEU A 345 9.56 -11.04 8.12
N GLU A 346 10.67 -10.73 8.79
CA GLU A 346 11.92 -11.50 8.69
C GLU A 346 12.01 -12.68 9.66
N ASP A 347 10.98 -12.92 10.48
CA ASP A 347 10.96 -14.07 11.39
C ASP A 347 10.75 -15.37 10.59
N PRO A 348 11.66 -16.37 10.70
CA PRO A 348 11.48 -17.66 10.05
C PRO A 348 10.19 -18.38 10.47
N LYS A 349 9.61 -18.05 11.64
CA LYS A 349 8.35 -18.60 12.16
C LYS A 349 7.13 -17.74 11.85
N MET A 350 7.26 -16.71 10.99
CA MET A 350 6.12 -15.83 10.66
C MET A 350 4.87 -16.61 10.23
N GLY A 351 5.02 -17.67 9.43
CA GLY A 351 3.90 -18.51 9.00
C GLY A 351 3.23 -19.24 10.15
N GLU A 352 4.02 -19.87 11.03
CA GLU A 352 3.52 -20.58 12.23
C GLU A 352 2.82 -19.62 13.19
N LEU A 353 3.38 -18.43 13.40
CA LEU A 353 2.80 -17.41 14.26
C LEU A 353 1.47 -16.88 13.69
N LEU A 354 1.41 -16.63 12.38
CA LEU A 354 0.17 -16.21 11.74
C LEU A 354 -0.89 -17.32 11.81
N GLU A 355 -0.53 -18.57 11.58
CA GLU A 355 -1.46 -19.69 11.74
C GLU A 355 -1.98 -19.79 13.17
N TYR A 356 -1.09 -19.71 14.16
CA TYR A 356 -1.45 -19.69 15.57
C TYR A 356 -2.42 -18.56 15.90
N TYR A 357 -2.16 -17.32 15.47
CA TYR A 357 -3.00 -16.17 15.81
C TYR A 357 -4.29 -16.07 15.00
N THR A 358 -4.35 -16.64 13.80
CA THR A 358 -5.47 -16.40 12.88
C THR A 358 -6.29 -17.63 12.55
N GLY A 359 -5.80 -18.83 12.83
CA GLY A 359 -6.36 -20.10 12.37
C GLY A 359 -6.17 -20.37 10.88
N ILE A 360 -5.61 -19.42 10.11
CA ILE A 360 -5.38 -19.59 8.67
C ILE A 360 -4.08 -20.38 8.46
N PRO A 361 -4.07 -21.45 7.65
CA PRO A 361 -2.88 -22.29 7.46
C PRO A 361 -1.63 -21.49 7.07
N SER A 362 -0.49 -21.81 7.68
CA SER A 362 0.81 -21.18 7.39
C SER A 362 1.22 -21.30 5.92
N THR A 363 0.71 -22.31 5.20
CA THR A 363 0.87 -22.50 3.75
C THR A 363 0.27 -21.37 2.91
N CYS A 364 -0.64 -20.56 3.47
CA CYS A 364 -1.18 -19.37 2.83
C CYS A 364 -0.20 -18.19 2.81
N VAL A 365 0.90 -18.23 3.57
CA VAL A 365 1.91 -17.17 3.54
C VAL A 365 2.69 -17.27 2.24
N MET A 366 2.59 -16.23 1.41
CA MET A 366 3.27 -16.15 0.11
C MET A 366 4.22 -14.95 0.05
N ASP A 367 5.34 -15.11 -0.66
CA ASP A 367 6.20 -14.00 -1.01
C ASP A 367 5.63 -13.25 -2.21
N CYS A 368 5.07 -12.06 -1.97
CA CYS A 368 4.40 -11.25 -2.96
C CYS A 368 5.25 -10.05 -3.35
N HIS A 369 5.62 -9.99 -4.63
CA HIS A 369 6.31 -8.82 -5.19
C HIS A 369 5.40 -8.06 -6.15
N PRO A 370 5.52 -6.73 -6.21
CA PRO A 370 4.97 -5.96 -7.31
C PRO A 370 5.66 -6.45 -8.60
N GLY A 371 4.86 -6.86 -9.57
CA GLY A 371 5.31 -7.37 -10.85
C GLY A 371 6.15 -6.35 -11.62
N PRO A 372 6.97 -6.79 -12.58
CA PRO A 372 7.82 -5.90 -13.35
C PRO A 372 6.99 -4.85 -14.09
N ASN A 373 7.54 -3.64 -14.20
CA ASN A 373 6.83 -2.46 -14.71
C ASN A 373 6.21 -2.63 -16.11
N TRP A 374 6.78 -3.50 -16.96
CA TRP A 374 6.34 -3.72 -18.34
C TRP A 374 5.19 -4.74 -18.48
N HIS A 375 4.85 -5.49 -17.42
CA HIS A 375 3.70 -6.40 -17.40
C HIS A 375 2.37 -5.75 -16.95
N LYS A 376 2.33 -4.43 -16.78
CA LYS A 376 1.12 -3.68 -16.35
C LYS A 376 -0.06 -3.74 -17.34
N ARG A 377 0.09 -4.35 -18.51
CA ARG A 377 -0.98 -4.45 -19.52
C ARG A 377 -2.08 -5.45 -19.18
N THR A 378 -1.84 -6.43 -18.29
CA THR A 378 -2.81 -7.51 -18.01
C THR A 378 -3.46 -7.44 -16.63
N ASN A 379 -3.36 -6.32 -15.89
CA ASN A 379 -3.87 -6.15 -14.51
C ASN A 379 -3.38 -7.18 -13.46
N ALA A 380 -2.71 -8.28 -13.85
CA ALA A 380 -2.04 -9.25 -12.99
C ALA A 380 -0.70 -8.70 -12.48
N THR A 381 -0.74 -7.58 -11.77
CA THR A 381 0.46 -6.80 -11.40
C THR A 381 1.15 -7.25 -10.12
N SER A 382 0.71 -8.36 -9.50
CA SER A 382 1.39 -8.98 -8.37
C SER A 382 1.59 -10.46 -8.61
N LYS A 383 2.84 -10.93 -8.57
CA LYS A 383 3.15 -12.37 -8.52
C LYS A 383 3.48 -12.73 -7.09
N CYS A 384 2.69 -13.63 -6.53
CA CYS A 384 2.95 -14.27 -5.26
C CYS A 384 3.44 -15.69 -5.52
N HIS A 385 4.43 -16.14 -4.77
CA HIS A 385 4.95 -17.50 -4.84
C HIS A 385 5.19 -18.02 -3.42
N ALA A 386 5.33 -19.34 -3.28
CA ALA A 386 5.66 -19.94 -2.00
C ALA A 386 7.04 -19.40 -1.52
N PRO A 387 7.22 -19.13 -0.21
CA PRO A 387 8.50 -18.70 0.32
C PRO A 387 9.63 -19.68 -0.07
N GLY A 388 10.73 -19.15 -0.60
CA GLY A 388 11.89 -19.96 -0.99
C GLY A 388 11.83 -20.57 -2.39
N ASP A 389 10.70 -20.49 -3.10
CA ASP A 389 10.66 -20.80 -4.53
C ASP A 389 11.44 -19.71 -5.28
N PRO A 390 12.60 -20.00 -5.91
CA PRO A 390 13.36 -18.99 -6.63
C PRO A 390 12.48 -18.46 -7.75
N MET A 391 11.90 -17.26 -7.54
CA MET A 391 10.98 -16.53 -8.42
C MET A 391 10.92 -17.21 -9.76
N GLY A 392 9.85 -17.97 -10.06
CA GLY A 392 9.69 -18.87 -11.21
C GLY A 392 9.96 -18.24 -12.59
N LEU A 393 11.20 -17.78 -12.78
CA LEU A 393 11.93 -17.50 -13.99
C LEU A 393 12.37 -18.86 -14.54
N LYS A 394 11.42 -19.81 -14.60
CA LYS A 394 11.49 -20.78 -15.67
C LYS A 394 11.27 -19.91 -16.90
N ASP A 395 12.33 -19.73 -17.69
CA ASP A 395 12.33 -18.98 -18.93
C ASP A 395 11.07 -19.35 -19.70
N VAL A 396 10.04 -18.50 -19.65
CA VAL A 396 8.84 -18.70 -20.45
C VAL A 396 9.35 -18.57 -21.89
N PRO A 397 9.29 -19.62 -22.71
CA PRO A 397 9.79 -19.54 -24.07
C PRO A 397 9.05 -18.39 -24.76
N LEU A 398 9.81 -17.40 -25.24
CA LEU A 398 9.31 -16.21 -25.96
C LEU A 398 8.57 -16.57 -27.28
N SER A 399 8.27 -17.85 -27.54
CA SER A 399 7.73 -18.36 -28.80
C SER A 399 6.20 -18.59 -28.80
N ALA A 400 5.48 -18.44 -27.69
CA ALA A 400 4.02 -18.58 -27.70
C ALA A 400 3.33 -17.28 -28.16
N LYS A 401 3.19 -17.14 -29.49
CA LYS A 401 2.30 -16.16 -30.12
C LYS A 401 0.86 -16.39 -29.69
N ASN A 402 0.24 -15.35 -29.11
CA ASN A 402 -1.18 -14.98 -29.14
C ASN A 402 -2.17 -16.02 -29.73
N THR A 403 -2.80 -16.82 -28.86
CA THR A 403 -4.17 -17.36 -29.08
C THR A 403 -4.82 -17.73 -27.75
N GLU A 404 -4.97 -16.80 -26.82
CA GLU A 404 -6.01 -16.92 -25.79
C GLU A 404 -6.69 -15.55 -25.69
N ARG A 405 -7.90 -15.48 -26.27
CA ARG A 405 -8.88 -14.43 -26.01
C ARG A 405 -9.60 -14.86 -24.74
N ASP A 406 -9.35 -14.16 -23.65
CA ASP A 406 -10.29 -14.15 -22.53
C ASP A 406 -11.50 -13.31 -22.97
N ASP A 407 -12.51 -14.01 -23.50
CA ASP A 407 -13.83 -13.46 -23.80
C ASP A 407 -14.62 -13.30 -22.48
N ASP A 408 -14.31 -12.25 -21.73
CA ASP A 408 -15.13 -11.74 -20.61
C ASP A 408 -15.56 -10.30 -20.93
N ASP A 409 -16.29 -10.12 -22.03
CA ASP A 409 -17.13 -8.92 -22.27
C ASP A 409 -18.06 -9.16 -23.47
N ASN A 410 -19.19 -9.81 -23.24
CA ASN A 410 -20.31 -9.77 -24.18
C ASN A 410 -21.65 -9.92 -23.47
N SER A 411 -22.03 -8.94 -22.65
CA SER A 411 -23.45 -8.72 -22.36
C SER A 411 -24.08 -8.07 -23.59
N LYS A 412 -24.61 -8.91 -24.48
CA LYS A 412 -25.59 -8.46 -25.47
C LYS A 412 -26.79 -7.91 -24.71
N ASN A 413 -27.18 -6.69 -25.07
CA ASN A 413 -28.51 -6.19 -24.82
C ASN A 413 -29.45 -6.99 -25.71
N ASP A 414 -30.12 -7.99 -25.12
CA ASP A 414 -31.33 -8.54 -25.70
C ASP A 414 -32.48 -7.71 -25.12
N ASP A 415 -32.97 -6.86 -26.01
CA ASP A 415 -34.16 -6.02 -25.94
C ASP A 415 -35.32 -6.95 -26.31
N ASP A 416 -35.92 -7.61 -25.31
CA ASP A 416 -37.11 -8.45 -25.48
C ASP A 416 -38.31 -7.73 -24.89
N GLY A 417 -39.35 -7.70 -25.72
CA GLY A 417 -40.49 -6.80 -25.62
C GLY A 417 -41.41 -7.07 -24.43
N ASP A 418 -41.95 -5.97 -23.92
CA ASP A 418 -43.14 -5.98 -23.08
C ASP A 418 -44.35 -6.34 -23.96
N GLU A 419 -44.83 -7.57 -23.82
CA GLU A 419 -46.21 -7.94 -24.15
C GLU A 419 -47.12 -7.49 -23.00
N GLU A 420 -48.03 -6.59 -23.31
CA GLU A 420 -49.18 -6.26 -22.47
C GLU A 420 -50.14 -7.46 -22.45
N GLU A 421 -50.30 -8.12 -21.30
CA GLU A 421 -51.49 -8.93 -21.02
C GLU A 421 -52.27 -8.38 -19.83
N GLU A 422 -53.56 -8.18 -20.13
CA GLU A 422 -54.68 -7.77 -19.32
C GLU A 422 -55.03 -8.72 -18.17
N ASN A 423 -55.73 -8.15 -17.17
CA ASN A 423 -56.68 -8.76 -16.22
C ASN A 423 -56.13 -9.61 -15.07
N ASP A 424 -56.40 -9.19 -13.82
CA ASP A 424 -57.62 -9.66 -13.16
C ASP A 424 -57.93 -8.94 -11.82
N GLU A 425 -59.22 -8.94 -11.51
CA GLU A 425 -59.92 -8.31 -10.38
C GLU A 425 -59.52 -8.84 -8.98
N ARG A 426 -59.41 -7.94 -8.00
CA ARG A 426 -60.11 -8.03 -6.70
C ARG A 426 -59.97 -6.80 -5.82
#